data_AF-A0AAD2FJ67-F1
#
_entry.id   AF-A0AAD2FJ67-F1
#
_cell.length_a   1.000
_cell.length_b   1.000
_cell.length_c   1.000
_cell.angle_alpha   90.00
_cell.angle_beta   90.00
_cell.angle_gamma   90.00
#
_symmetry.space_group_name_H-M   'P 1'
#
loop_
_entity.id
_entity.type
_entity.pdbx_description
1 polymer ?
#
loop_
_entity_poly.entity_id
_entity_poly.type
_entity_poly.pdbx_seq_one_letter_code
_entity_poly.pdbx_strand_id
1 'polypeptide(L)'
;MGNKARSKKAPSKGKGNGSKKKIASTTETPAKPPPRQTRESRRKEKVYDDDSSVSSDEDLERNEDEDEDDESCLSPSPNARSGTTTSPRTATATTAMAVVASGRTTNETTTPTRGAAAANAFEARFQHMENLLERFFQAQGRQLPCQVVPRTVSAARSACSPGNTTITNSNRSMDKQEQILVMKLPQNQDAIKKGLYAFVKLHTFRRIKFPTTEEKGVRECTKAVQKSYVLLPEGVDTDVFASEWQSSLRERLRMLRNNCQNSAKKKFISDWKEGVVPQNLEASLVTNYRDYADDDGKVRDNRKDNYDSFLYFIDRILPSVNADVTKYYGDARCQFGLSNAFTVTDEAFGLLMVENYVERWKALAKEWPSSDTTEDQGLKRKRMRSLGGRYTGSEKGMVAGGWDNGGINRFNELAQMVSTARKKLVETRKLENIIMNHWRGLEGDSEQRRKKAKQHIVTAYEDEDE
;
A
#
# COMPACT_ATOMS: atom_id res chain seq x y z
N MET A 1 -59.68 29.47 -12.31
CA MET A 1 -60.65 28.95 -11.31
C MET A 1 -59.93 27.84 -10.55
N GLY A 2 -59.50 27.90 -9.30
CA GLY A 2 -60.03 28.57 -8.12
C GLY A 2 -60.62 27.51 -7.19
N ASN A 3 -59.84 26.90 -6.28
CA ASN A 3 -60.07 26.94 -4.83
C ASN A 3 -59.17 25.99 -3.99
N LYS A 4 -58.84 26.52 -2.81
CA LYS A 4 -58.04 25.99 -1.70
C LYS A 4 -58.80 24.92 -0.89
N ALA A 5 -58.06 24.05 -0.18
CA ALA A 5 -58.31 23.78 1.24
C ALA A 5 -57.12 23.09 1.94
N ARG A 6 -56.68 23.69 3.05
CA ARG A 6 -55.76 23.16 4.07
C ARG A 6 -56.54 22.32 5.08
N SER A 7 -55.93 21.29 5.68
CA SER A 7 -56.22 20.92 7.08
C SER A 7 -55.03 20.21 7.74
N LYS A 8 -54.75 20.62 8.98
CA LYS A 8 -53.72 20.10 9.90
C LYS A 8 -54.39 19.14 10.89
N LYS A 9 -53.72 18.06 11.32
CA LYS A 9 -53.96 17.44 12.63
C LYS A 9 -52.73 16.70 13.17
N ALA A 10 -52.55 16.79 14.48
CA ALA A 10 -51.39 16.44 15.30
C ALA A 10 -51.49 15.00 15.90
N PRO A 11 -50.48 14.51 16.66
CA PRO A 11 -50.22 13.07 16.87
C PRO A 11 -50.81 12.48 18.16
N SER A 12 -51.08 11.17 18.16
CA SER A 12 -51.55 10.39 19.32
C SER A 12 -50.42 9.63 20.01
N LYS A 13 -50.34 9.79 21.35
CA LYS A 13 -49.49 9.02 22.27
C LYS A 13 -50.14 7.66 22.57
N GLY A 14 -49.39 6.56 22.45
CA GLY A 14 -49.76 5.25 22.98
C GLY A 14 -49.02 4.95 24.29
N LYS A 15 -49.77 4.73 25.38
CA LYS A 15 -49.31 4.12 26.63
C LYS A 15 -49.78 2.68 26.66
N GLY A 16 -48.90 1.74 26.96
CA GLY A 16 -49.22 0.33 27.22
C GLY A 16 -48.69 -0.11 28.58
N ASN A 17 -49.62 -0.49 29.46
CA ASN A 17 -49.40 -1.08 30.79
C ASN A 17 -49.25 -2.61 30.69
N GLY A 18 -48.58 -3.21 31.69
CA GLY A 18 -48.71 -4.62 32.06
C GLY A 18 -47.65 -4.99 33.11
N SER A 19 -47.94 -4.96 34.42
CA SER A 19 -48.64 -5.96 35.25
C SER A 19 -47.75 -7.07 35.81
N LYS A 20 -48.03 -7.44 37.08
CA LYS A 20 -47.63 -8.62 37.90
C LYS A 20 -46.46 -8.36 38.87
N LYS A 21 -46.43 -8.84 40.12
CA LYS A 21 -47.39 -9.55 41.00
C LYS A 21 -46.83 -9.45 42.44
N LYS A 22 -47.72 -9.47 43.41
CA LYS A 22 -47.51 -9.38 44.88
C LYS A 22 -47.28 -10.78 45.46
N ILE A 23 -46.23 -11.00 46.27
CA ILE A 23 -46.12 -12.10 47.26
C ILE A 23 -45.43 -11.55 48.52
N ALA A 24 -45.86 -12.08 49.67
CA ALA A 24 -45.80 -11.51 51.01
C ALA A 24 -44.49 -11.73 51.79
N SER A 25 -44.21 -10.73 52.64
CA SER A 25 -43.68 -10.74 54.01
C SER A 25 -43.28 -12.09 54.64
N THR A 26 -42.02 -12.20 55.05
CA THR A 26 -41.67 -12.64 56.42
C THR A 26 -40.38 -11.97 56.89
N THR A 27 -40.40 -11.58 58.15
CA THR A 27 -39.45 -10.80 58.94
C THR A 27 -38.07 -11.44 59.10
N GLU A 28 -37.01 -10.63 59.01
CA GLU A 28 -35.83 -10.74 59.89
C GLU A 28 -34.95 -9.48 59.82
N THR A 29 -34.52 -9.03 60.99
CA THR A 29 -33.81 -7.79 61.32
C THR A 29 -32.34 -7.83 60.87
N PRO A 30 -31.76 -6.72 60.34
CA PRO A 30 -30.31 -6.56 60.40
C PRO A 30 -29.86 -5.31 61.16
N ALA A 31 -28.76 -5.52 61.88
CA ALA A 31 -28.10 -4.61 62.78
C ALA A 31 -27.44 -3.40 62.07
N LYS A 32 -27.34 -2.33 62.88
CA LYS A 32 -26.76 -1.02 62.62
C LYS A 32 -25.26 -1.11 62.24
N PRO A 33 -24.79 -0.46 61.15
CA PRO A 33 -23.35 -0.32 60.91
C PRO A 33 -22.74 0.81 61.77
N PRO A 34 -21.51 0.64 62.32
CA PRO A 34 -20.83 1.68 63.09
C PRO A 34 -20.08 2.71 62.21
N PRO A 35 -19.76 3.90 62.77
CA PRO A 35 -19.31 5.06 62.00
C PRO A 35 -17.83 5.01 61.60
N ARG A 36 -17.57 5.66 60.47
CA ARG A 36 -16.31 5.82 59.74
C ARG A 36 -15.36 6.76 60.49
N GLN A 37 -14.18 6.27 60.90
CA GLN A 37 -13.09 7.10 61.43
C GLN A 37 -12.11 7.49 60.32
N THR A 38 -11.79 8.78 60.27
CA THR A 38 -10.70 9.40 59.50
C THR A 38 -9.34 8.96 60.04
N ARG A 39 -8.41 8.60 59.16
CA ARG A 39 -7.04 8.26 59.53
C ARG A 39 -6.05 9.09 58.72
N GLU A 40 -5.60 10.13 59.37
CA GLU A 40 -4.44 10.95 59.04
C GLU A 40 -3.17 10.29 59.63
N SER A 41 -2.01 10.59 59.03
CA SER A 41 -0.66 10.26 59.50
C SER A 41 -0.14 8.82 59.35
N ARG A 42 0.67 8.60 58.31
CA ARG A 42 2.00 7.96 58.46
C ARG A 42 2.86 8.15 57.20
N ARG A 43 3.67 9.22 57.22
CA ARG A 43 4.92 9.32 56.47
C ARG A 43 5.85 8.20 56.96
N LYS A 44 6.33 7.36 56.04
CA LYS A 44 7.55 6.57 56.22
C LYS A 44 8.45 6.86 55.02
N GLU A 45 9.52 7.56 55.32
CA GLU A 45 10.75 7.61 54.54
C GLU A 45 11.15 6.19 54.12
N LYS A 46 11.42 6.03 52.84
CA LYS A 46 12.09 4.85 52.29
C LYS A 46 13.29 5.37 51.52
N VAL A 47 14.43 5.31 52.18
CA VAL A 47 15.76 5.47 51.61
C VAL A 47 15.94 4.33 50.59
N TYR A 48 16.21 4.67 49.34
CA TYR A 48 16.69 3.74 48.32
C TYR A 48 18.13 4.12 48.05
N ASP A 49 19.04 3.21 48.38
CA ASP A 49 20.42 3.25 47.90
C ASP A 49 20.41 2.95 46.40
N ASP A 50 20.95 3.91 45.65
CA ASP A 50 21.05 3.95 44.19
C ASP A 50 22.44 3.44 43.82
N ASP A 51 22.53 2.18 43.39
CA ASP A 51 23.74 1.61 42.82
C ASP A 51 23.34 0.61 41.73
N SER A 52 22.98 1.15 40.56
CA SER A 52 22.97 0.39 39.31
C SER A 52 23.37 1.28 38.14
N SER A 53 24.63 1.16 37.76
CA SER A 53 25.19 1.62 36.50
C SER A 53 24.45 0.97 35.32
N VAL A 54 23.56 1.73 34.69
CA VAL A 54 22.97 1.38 33.39
C VAL A 54 23.72 2.18 32.34
N SER A 55 24.49 1.47 31.51
CA SER A 55 25.15 2.03 30.34
C SER A 55 24.10 2.42 29.29
N SER A 56 23.99 3.71 29.03
CA SER A 56 23.22 4.28 27.94
C SER A 56 24.07 4.26 26.65
N ASP A 57 23.93 3.20 25.86
CA ASP A 57 24.24 3.25 24.43
C ASP A 57 22.97 3.73 23.71
N GLU A 58 22.86 5.05 23.55
CA GLU A 58 21.87 5.67 22.66
C GLU A 58 22.49 5.78 21.26
N ASP A 59 22.04 4.89 20.36
CA ASP A 59 22.30 5.01 18.92
C ASP A 59 21.49 6.16 18.34
N LEU A 60 22.22 7.21 17.96
CA LEU A 60 21.77 8.36 17.19
C LEU A 60 21.47 7.94 15.75
N GLU A 61 20.22 7.58 15.43
CA GLU A 61 19.75 7.61 14.04
C GLU A 61 19.47 9.07 13.64
N ARG A 62 20.50 9.62 12.99
CA ARG A 62 20.57 10.89 12.28
C ARG A 62 19.40 11.04 11.30
N ASN A 63 18.55 12.04 11.53
CA ASN A 63 17.60 12.52 10.52
C ASN A 63 18.40 13.24 9.43
N GLU A 64 18.34 12.73 8.20
CA GLU A 64 18.73 13.47 7.01
C GLU A 64 17.53 14.32 6.60
N ASP A 65 17.58 15.60 6.98
CA ASP A 65 16.73 16.64 6.43
C ASP A 65 17.20 16.92 5.00
N GLU A 66 16.37 16.55 4.01
CA GLU A 66 16.54 16.97 2.63
C GLU A 66 15.81 18.30 2.45
N ASP A 67 16.58 19.36 2.24
CA ASP A 67 16.14 20.69 1.84
C ASP A 67 15.48 20.62 0.45
N GLU A 68 14.19 20.98 0.37
CA GLU A 68 13.49 21.18 -0.90
C GLU A 68 13.78 22.59 -1.43
N ASP A 69 14.49 22.67 -2.56
CA ASP A 69 14.73 23.92 -3.29
C ASP A 69 13.43 24.44 -3.94
N ASP A 70 13.07 25.67 -3.57
CA ASP A 70 12.00 26.49 -4.12
C ASP A 70 12.31 26.96 -5.56
N GLU A 71 11.80 26.26 -6.57
CA GLU A 71 11.71 26.78 -7.94
C GLU A 71 10.36 27.48 -8.17
N SER A 72 10.37 28.79 -7.93
CA SER A 72 9.26 29.70 -8.19
C SER A 72 9.31 30.25 -9.62
N CYS A 73 8.41 29.77 -10.48
CA CYS A 73 8.14 30.40 -11.78
C CYS A 73 6.88 31.25 -11.71
N LEU A 74 7.08 32.54 -11.42
CA LEU A 74 6.10 33.61 -11.63
C LEU A 74 6.05 34.03 -13.11
N SER A 75 4.88 34.56 -13.50
CA SER A 75 4.60 35.60 -14.52
C SER A 75 3.60 35.15 -15.63
N PRO A 76 2.95 36.07 -16.37
CA PRO A 76 1.71 36.70 -15.93
C PRO A 76 0.57 36.58 -16.97
N SER A 77 -0.66 36.78 -16.53
CA SER A 77 -1.86 36.87 -17.37
C SER A 77 -2.09 38.31 -17.87
N PRO A 78 -2.60 38.51 -19.10
CA PRO A 78 -3.62 39.54 -19.25
C PRO A 78 -4.79 39.19 -20.20
N ASN A 79 -5.97 39.62 -19.74
CA ASN A 79 -7.09 40.25 -20.46
C ASN A 79 -7.85 39.55 -21.62
N ALA A 80 -9.10 39.23 -21.30
CA ALA A 80 -10.34 39.75 -21.90
C ALA A 80 -10.49 39.87 -23.43
N ARG A 81 -11.46 39.13 -24.01
CA ARG A 81 -12.64 39.73 -24.68
C ARG A 81 -13.67 38.70 -25.18
N SER A 82 -14.88 39.23 -25.29
CA SER A 82 -16.20 38.73 -25.67
C SER A 82 -16.39 38.22 -27.11
N GLY A 83 -17.44 37.42 -27.31
CA GLY A 83 -18.22 37.35 -28.56
C GLY A 83 -18.69 35.92 -28.92
N THR A 84 -19.90 35.49 -28.52
CA THR A 84 -21.10 35.32 -29.38
C THR A 84 -20.84 34.75 -30.79
N THR A 85 -21.31 33.53 -31.10
CA THR A 85 -22.45 33.29 -32.02
C THR A 85 -22.84 31.80 -32.16
N THR A 86 -24.15 31.63 -32.24
CA THR A 86 -25.04 30.50 -32.58
C THR A 86 -24.82 29.83 -33.95
N SER A 87 -24.92 28.49 -34.03
CA SER A 87 -26.01 27.77 -34.74
C SER A 87 -25.86 26.22 -34.71
N PRO A 88 -26.95 25.45 -34.65
CA PRO A 88 -26.95 23.98 -34.66
C PRO A 88 -27.53 23.36 -35.95
N ARG A 89 -27.59 22.00 -35.98
CA ARG A 89 -28.40 21.06 -36.81
C ARG A 89 -27.67 20.40 -37.98
N THR A 90 -27.43 19.08 -38.03
CA THR A 90 -28.23 17.80 -37.99
C THR A 90 -28.21 17.14 -39.37
N ALA A 91 -27.87 15.85 -39.42
CA ALA A 91 -28.52 14.73 -40.15
C ALA A 91 -27.45 13.67 -40.51
N THR A 92 -27.41 12.49 -39.87
CA THR A 92 -28.17 11.25 -40.14
C THR A 92 -28.11 10.75 -41.59
N ALA A 93 -27.47 9.60 -41.82
CA ALA A 93 -27.92 8.60 -42.78
C ALA A 93 -27.47 7.19 -42.37
N THR A 94 -28.47 6.34 -42.25
CA THR A 94 -28.51 4.91 -41.91
C THR A 94 -28.33 4.05 -43.18
N THR A 95 -28.15 2.73 -43.01
CA THR A 95 -28.49 1.57 -43.90
C THR A 95 -27.25 0.73 -44.25
N ALA A 96 -26.98 -0.43 -43.62
CA ALA A 96 -27.61 -1.78 -43.67
C ALA A 96 -27.07 -2.69 -44.79
N MET A 97 -26.83 -3.98 -44.44
CA MET A 97 -26.89 -5.25 -45.23
C MET A 97 -25.92 -6.28 -44.59
N ALA A 98 -26.41 -7.34 -43.93
CA ALA A 98 -26.75 -8.69 -44.45
C ALA A 98 -25.52 -9.62 -44.57
N VAL A 99 -25.32 -10.55 -43.61
CA VAL A 99 -25.66 -12.00 -43.64
C VAL A 99 -24.94 -12.79 -44.74
N VAL A 100 -23.95 -13.63 -44.35
CA VAL A 100 -23.69 -14.95 -44.95
C VAL A 100 -23.17 -15.90 -43.87
N ALA A 101 -23.84 -17.04 -43.72
CA ALA A 101 -23.42 -18.19 -42.94
C ALA A 101 -22.57 -19.14 -43.80
N SER A 102 -21.58 -19.80 -43.20
CA SER A 102 -21.07 -21.09 -43.67
C SER A 102 -20.36 -21.82 -42.55
N GLY A 103 -20.78 -23.07 -42.34
CA GLY A 103 -20.26 -23.95 -41.32
C GLY A 103 -18.87 -24.49 -41.66
N ARG A 104 -18.14 -24.93 -40.63
CA ARG A 104 -17.00 -25.82 -40.81
C ARG A 104 -16.81 -26.73 -39.61
N THR A 105 -16.47 -27.96 -39.97
CA THR A 105 -16.38 -29.20 -39.22
C THR A 105 -15.29 -29.23 -38.15
N THR A 106 -15.57 -30.02 -37.11
CA THR A 106 -14.74 -30.38 -35.97
C THR A 106 -13.48 -31.16 -36.37
N ASN A 107 -12.32 -30.74 -35.86
CA ASN A 107 -11.16 -31.60 -35.65
C ASN A 107 -10.61 -31.30 -34.25
N GLU A 108 -10.68 -32.31 -33.37
CA GLU A 108 -10.10 -32.26 -32.03
C GLU A 108 -8.58 -32.32 -32.13
N THR A 109 -7.92 -31.25 -31.68
CA THR A 109 -6.49 -31.25 -31.37
C THR A 109 -6.37 -30.65 -29.99
N THR A 110 -5.81 -31.43 -29.06
CA THR A 110 -5.70 -31.14 -27.64
C THR A 110 -4.75 -29.96 -27.42
N THR A 111 -5.26 -28.75 -27.60
CA THR A 111 -4.56 -27.51 -27.27
C THR A 111 -4.44 -27.36 -25.75
N PRO A 112 -3.26 -27.05 -25.20
CA PRO A 112 -3.11 -26.72 -23.80
C PRO A 112 -3.99 -25.53 -23.45
N THR A 113 -4.69 -25.64 -22.32
CA THR A 113 -5.68 -24.66 -21.83
C THR A 113 -5.13 -23.24 -21.92
N ARG A 114 -5.84 -22.38 -22.67
CA ARG A 114 -5.52 -20.98 -22.99
C ARG A 114 -5.17 -20.11 -21.76
N GLY A 115 -5.56 -20.55 -20.56
CA GLY A 115 -5.20 -19.91 -19.28
C GLY A 115 -3.74 -20.13 -18.85
N ALA A 116 -3.14 -21.30 -19.12
CA ALA A 116 -1.75 -21.59 -18.71
C ALA A 116 -0.73 -20.85 -19.58
N ALA A 117 -0.98 -20.74 -20.88
CA ALA A 117 -0.14 -19.97 -21.79
C ALA A 117 -0.15 -18.46 -21.47
N ALA A 118 -1.30 -17.91 -21.08
CA ALA A 118 -1.42 -16.51 -20.67
C ALA A 118 -0.72 -16.23 -19.32
N ALA A 119 -0.80 -17.16 -18.36
CA ALA A 119 -0.08 -17.06 -17.09
C ALA A 119 1.44 -17.11 -17.28
N ASN A 120 1.93 -18.02 -18.12
CA ASN A 120 3.37 -18.12 -18.42
C ASN A 120 3.88 -16.90 -19.20
N ALA A 121 3.08 -16.34 -20.12
CA ALA A 121 3.45 -15.13 -20.84
C ALA A 121 3.49 -13.89 -19.93
N PHE A 122 2.63 -13.83 -18.91
CA PHE A 122 2.66 -12.77 -17.90
C PHE A 122 3.89 -12.88 -17.01
N GLU A 123 4.19 -14.07 -16.50
CA GLU A 123 5.39 -14.31 -15.66
C GLU A 123 6.68 -14.00 -16.44
N ALA A 124 6.77 -14.39 -17.71
CA ALA A 124 7.91 -14.09 -18.58
C ALA A 124 8.09 -12.57 -18.81
N ARG A 125 7.00 -11.81 -18.97
CA ARG A 125 7.06 -10.34 -19.09
C ARG A 125 7.46 -9.68 -17.78
N PHE A 126 7.02 -10.22 -16.66
CA PHE A 126 7.40 -9.74 -15.34
C PHE A 126 8.89 -9.97 -15.08
N GLN A 127 9.40 -11.19 -15.34
CA GLN A 127 10.84 -11.50 -15.26
C GLN A 127 11.67 -10.63 -16.21
N HIS A 128 11.18 -10.36 -17.43
CA HIS A 128 11.86 -9.46 -18.35
C HIS A 128 11.96 -8.03 -17.80
N MET A 129 10.89 -7.52 -17.18
CA MET A 129 10.88 -6.21 -16.56
C MET A 129 11.77 -6.16 -15.30
N GLU A 130 11.80 -7.23 -14.49
CA GLU A 130 12.76 -7.35 -13.38
C GLU A 130 14.20 -7.29 -13.88
N ASN A 131 14.52 -8.03 -14.96
CA ASN A 131 15.85 -7.99 -15.57
C ASN A 131 16.19 -6.60 -16.16
N LEU A 132 15.21 -5.88 -16.72
CA LEU A 132 15.41 -4.51 -17.21
C LEU A 132 15.68 -3.52 -16.07
N LEU A 133 14.93 -3.61 -14.98
CA LEU A 133 15.16 -2.80 -13.79
C LEU A 133 16.52 -3.12 -13.17
N GLU A 134 16.87 -4.40 -13.05
CA GLU A 134 18.17 -4.82 -12.53
C GLU A 134 19.34 -4.33 -13.41
N ARG A 135 19.21 -4.41 -14.74
CA ARG A 135 20.19 -3.80 -15.68
C ARG A 135 20.25 -2.29 -15.58
N PHE A 136 19.11 -1.63 -15.41
CA PHE A 136 19.06 -0.17 -15.22
C PHE A 136 19.78 0.23 -13.93
N PHE A 137 19.57 -0.50 -12.83
CA PHE A 137 20.26 -0.25 -11.56
C PHE A 137 21.76 -0.61 -11.62
N GLN A 138 22.14 -1.68 -12.32
CA GLN A 138 23.55 -2.01 -12.59
C GLN A 138 24.23 -0.95 -13.46
N ALA A 139 23.52 -0.35 -14.42
CA ALA A 139 24.03 0.72 -15.27
C ALA A 139 24.16 2.07 -14.54
N GLN A 140 23.36 2.30 -13.50
CA GLN A 140 23.33 3.55 -12.73
C GLN A 140 24.24 3.54 -11.49
N GLY A 141 24.74 2.38 -11.06
CA GLY A 141 25.44 2.21 -9.78
C GLY A 141 26.83 1.61 -9.90
N ARG A 142 27.84 2.46 -9.68
CA ARG A 142 29.25 2.17 -9.38
C ARG A 142 29.51 0.76 -8.85
N GLN A 143 30.44 0.05 -9.50
CA GLN A 143 31.07 -1.13 -8.92
C GLN A 143 31.66 -0.77 -7.55
N LEU A 144 31.15 -1.42 -6.50
CA LEU A 144 31.91 -1.54 -5.26
C LEU A 144 33.16 -2.38 -5.58
N PRO A 145 34.38 -1.91 -5.25
CA PRO A 145 35.58 -2.68 -5.49
C PRO A 145 35.67 -3.80 -4.46
N CYS A 146 35.12 -4.97 -4.76
CA CYS A 146 35.59 -6.19 -4.13
C CYS A 146 36.98 -6.48 -4.69
N GLN A 147 38.01 -6.02 -3.96
CA GLN A 147 39.39 -6.45 -4.19
C GLN A 147 39.46 -7.97 -4.02
N VAL A 148 39.56 -8.68 -5.14
CA VAL A 148 40.05 -10.05 -5.17
C VAL A 148 41.55 -9.97 -4.92
N VAL A 149 41.98 -10.36 -3.72
CA VAL A 149 43.39 -10.57 -3.39
C VAL A 149 43.86 -11.81 -4.14
N PRO A 150 44.87 -11.73 -5.05
CA PRO A 150 45.46 -12.91 -5.65
C PRO A 150 46.34 -13.59 -4.61
N ARG A 151 45.90 -14.76 -4.13
CA ARG A 151 46.69 -15.61 -3.24
C ARG A 151 47.69 -16.41 -4.08
N THR A 152 48.86 -15.83 -4.34
CA THR A 152 50.03 -16.58 -4.84
C THR A 152 50.71 -17.29 -3.68
N VAL A 153 50.60 -18.63 -3.64
CA VAL A 153 51.47 -19.52 -2.84
C VAL A 153 51.88 -20.64 -3.79
N SER A 154 53.01 -20.46 -4.48
CA SER A 154 54.35 -21.01 -4.16
C SER A 154 54.48 -22.50 -4.44
N ALA A 155 55.23 -22.81 -5.51
CA ALA A 155 55.76 -24.15 -5.76
C ALA A 155 57.19 -24.22 -5.19
N ALA A 156 57.36 -24.91 -4.07
CA ALA A 156 58.66 -25.39 -3.63
C ALA A 156 58.53 -26.79 -3.02
N ARG A 157 59.38 -27.68 -3.54
CA ARG A 157 59.57 -29.10 -3.29
C ARG A 157 59.81 -29.41 -1.80
N SER A 158 59.10 -30.41 -1.26
CA SER A 158 59.59 -31.78 -1.01
C SER A 158 60.74 -31.90 0.00
N ALA A 159 60.41 -32.30 1.23
CA ALA A 159 61.20 -33.25 2.01
C ALA A 159 60.33 -33.92 3.09
N CYS A 160 60.62 -35.20 3.29
CA CYS A 160 59.95 -36.22 4.09
C CYS A 160 59.53 -35.81 5.51
N SER A 161 58.32 -36.22 5.93
CA SER A 161 58.00 -36.45 7.34
C SER A 161 56.99 -37.62 7.47
N PRO A 162 57.25 -38.62 8.34
CA PRO A 162 56.37 -39.77 8.51
C PRO A 162 55.30 -39.52 9.59
N GLY A 163 54.06 -39.94 9.31
CA GLY A 163 53.07 -40.21 10.34
C GLY A 163 52.07 -39.10 10.68
N ASN A 164 51.39 -38.50 9.69
CA ASN A 164 50.15 -37.78 9.95
C ASN A 164 48.97 -38.73 9.80
N THR A 165 48.43 -39.18 10.94
CA THR A 165 47.11 -39.78 11.07
C THR A 165 46.12 -38.87 10.35
N THR A 166 45.64 -39.31 9.20
CA THR A 166 44.59 -38.61 8.46
C THR A 166 43.34 -38.71 9.32
N ILE A 167 43.11 -37.70 10.16
CA ILE A 167 41.82 -37.49 10.80
C ILE A 167 40.89 -37.20 9.64
N THR A 168 40.23 -38.24 9.15
CA THR A 168 39.05 -38.12 8.31
C THR A 168 38.10 -37.24 9.10
N ASN A 169 38.00 -35.96 8.72
CA ASN A 169 37.00 -35.02 9.23
C ASN A 169 35.65 -35.68 8.97
N SER A 170 35.18 -36.44 9.95
CA SER A 170 33.84 -36.96 10.00
C SER A 170 32.95 -35.73 9.92
N ASN A 171 32.25 -35.59 8.78
CA ASN A 171 31.18 -34.64 8.54
C ASN A 171 30.12 -34.82 9.64
N ARG A 172 30.41 -34.31 10.83
CA ARG A 172 29.48 -34.32 11.93
C ARG A 172 28.39 -33.33 11.53
N SER A 173 27.25 -33.86 11.13
CA SER A 173 26.05 -33.07 10.91
C SER A 173 25.79 -32.27 12.18
N MET A 174 25.76 -30.94 12.08
CA MET A 174 25.37 -30.10 13.21
C MET A 174 23.94 -30.42 13.57
N ASP A 175 23.65 -30.52 14.87
CA ASP A 175 22.27 -30.68 15.31
C ASP A 175 21.47 -29.37 15.12
N LYS A 176 20.14 -29.45 15.22
CA LYS A 176 19.26 -28.30 15.00
C LYS A 176 19.57 -27.14 15.97
N GLN A 177 19.96 -27.41 17.21
CA GLN A 177 20.26 -26.38 18.20
C GLN A 177 21.60 -25.70 17.90
N GLU A 178 22.62 -26.46 17.52
CA GLU A 178 23.89 -25.95 17.03
C GLU A 178 23.67 -25.02 15.83
N GLN A 179 22.84 -25.41 14.85
CA GLN A 179 22.49 -24.56 13.71
C GLN A 179 21.80 -23.24 14.12
N ILE A 180 20.85 -23.30 15.08
CA ILE A 180 20.18 -22.09 15.60
C ILE A 180 21.16 -21.16 16.32
N LEU A 181 22.07 -21.72 17.12
CA LEU A 181 23.10 -20.94 17.83
C LEU A 181 24.03 -20.22 16.83
N VAL A 182 24.46 -20.91 15.77
CA VAL A 182 25.29 -20.32 14.71
C VAL A 182 24.57 -19.15 14.03
N MET A 183 23.28 -19.28 13.70
CA MET A 183 22.49 -18.19 13.11
C MET A 183 22.28 -17.01 14.06
N LYS A 184 22.26 -17.24 15.38
CA LYS A 184 22.06 -16.21 16.41
C LYS A 184 23.33 -15.47 16.81
N LEU A 185 24.49 -15.84 16.27
CA LEU A 185 25.70 -15.02 16.39
C LEU A 185 25.43 -13.64 15.76
N PRO A 186 25.75 -12.51 16.43
CA PRO A 186 25.36 -11.17 15.99
C PRO A 186 25.70 -10.87 14.51
N GLN A 187 26.93 -11.18 14.10
CA GLN A 187 27.41 -11.01 12.72
C GLN A 187 26.57 -11.76 11.68
N ASN A 188 26.12 -12.98 12.00
CA ASN A 188 25.28 -13.78 11.11
C ASN A 188 23.85 -13.27 11.13
N GLN A 189 23.34 -12.92 12.32
CA GLN A 189 22.00 -12.41 12.52
C GLN A 189 21.77 -11.13 11.70
N ASP A 190 22.70 -10.18 11.74
CA ASP A 190 22.59 -8.93 11.01
C ASP A 190 22.65 -9.14 9.50
N ALA A 191 23.57 -9.98 9.02
CA ALA A 191 23.68 -10.32 7.60
C ALA A 191 22.41 -11.01 7.07
N ILE A 192 21.91 -12.01 7.81
CA ILE A 192 20.66 -12.72 7.49
C ILE A 192 19.47 -11.76 7.49
N LYS A 193 19.33 -10.94 8.53
CA LYS A 193 18.22 -9.99 8.67
C LYS A 193 18.23 -8.95 7.54
N LYS A 194 19.40 -8.40 7.22
CA LYS A 194 19.59 -7.45 6.10
C LYS A 194 19.18 -8.08 4.77
N GLY A 195 19.67 -9.29 4.48
CA GLY A 195 19.33 -10.05 3.28
C GLY A 195 17.83 -10.36 3.18
N LEU A 196 17.24 -10.88 4.26
CA LEU A 196 15.82 -11.20 4.34
C LEU A 196 14.96 -9.95 4.18
N TYR A 197 15.33 -8.83 4.79
CA TYR A 197 14.56 -7.59 4.72
C TYR A 197 14.61 -6.96 3.32
N ALA A 198 15.76 -7.06 2.63
CA ALA A 198 15.88 -6.67 1.23
C ALA A 198 15.00 -7.55 0.34
N PHE A 199 15.03 -8.87 0.52
CA PHE A 199 14.16 -9.80 -0.19
C PHE A 199 12.68 -9.49 0.04
N VAL A 200 12.27 -9.27 1.28
CA VAL A 200 10.88 -8.96 1.62
C VAL A 200 10.43 -7.65 0.96
N LYS A 201 11.26 -6.60 1.00
CA LYS A 201 10.94 -5.30 0.39
C LYS A 201 10.80 -5.40 -1.13
N LEU A 202 11.77 -6.03 -1.80
CA LEU A 202 11.84 -6.04 -3.26
C LEU A 202 10.94 -7.08 -3.92
N HIS A 203 10.74 -8.24 -3.28
CA HIS A 203 10.04 -9.40 -3.86
C HIS A 203 8.75 -9.72 -3.14
N THR A 204 8.84 -10.10 -1.85
CA THR A 204 7.69 -10.67 -1.13
C THR A 204 6.55 -9.66 -0.98
N PHE A 205 6.85 -8.43 -0.55
CA PHE A 205 5.82 -7.43 -0.26
C PHE A 205 5.03 -7.02 -1.51
N ARG A 206 5.63 -7.09 -2.70
CA ARG A 206 4.92 -6.84 -3.96
C ARG A 206 3.84 -7.87 -4.25
N ARG A 207 4.07 -9.13 -3.85
CA ARG A 207 3.20 -10.28 -4.18
C ARG A 207 2.30 -10.70 -3.03
N ILE A 208 2.77 -10.53 -1.79
CA ILE A 208 2.15 -11.03 -0.58
C ILE A 208 2.13 -9.91 0.45
N LYS A 209 0.94 -9.32 0.63
CA LYS A 209 0.71 -8.32 1.68
C LYS A 209 0.42 -8.97 3.03
N PHE A 210 -0.22 -10.14 3.02
CA PHE A 210 -0.62 -10.89 4.21
C PHE A 210 -0.22 -12.37 4.07
N PRO A 211 0.83 -12.82 4.77
CA PRO A 211 1.13 -14.25 4.86
C PRO A 211 0.14 -14.87 5.83
N THR A 212 -0.82 -15.63 5.30
CA THR A 212 -1.93 -16.19 6.08
C THR A 212 -1.55 -17.39 6.92
N THR A 213 -0.48 -18.12 6.57
CA THR A 213 -0.06 -19.34 7.26
C THR A 213 1.45 -19.35 7.54
N GLU A 214 1.88 -20.24 8.42
CA GLU A 214 3.30 -20.43 8.75
C GLU A 214 4.07 -21.07 7.62
N GLU A 215 3.47 -22.06 6.96
CA GLU A 215 4.05 -22.74 5.80
C GLU A 215 4.33 -21.76 4.66
N LYS A 216 3.46 -20.75 4.47
CA LYS A 216 3.70 -19.69 3.49
C LYS A 216 4.89 -18.81 3.88
N GLY A 217 5.07 -18.53 5.17
CA GLY A 217 6.25 -17.82 5.68
C GLY A 217 7.54 -18.61 5.45
N VAL A 218 7.55 -19.89 5.83
CA VAL A 218 8.67 -20.82 5.60
C VAL A 218 9.03 -20.87 4.12
N ARG A 219 8.06 -21.07 3.22
CA ARG A 219 8.28 -21.10 1.77
C ARG A 219 8.92 -19.81 1.24
N GLU A 220 8.53 -18.64 1.74
CA GLU A 220 9.14 -17.37 1.32
C GLU A 220 10.56 -17.21 1.85
N CYS A 221 10.85 -17.66 3.08
CA CYS A 221 12.23 -17.71 3.58
C CYS A 221 13.12 -18.63 2.74
N THR A 222 12.63 -19.83 2.38
CA THR A 222 13.35 -20.75 1.48
C THR A 222 13.66 -20.08 0.13
N LYS A 223 12.69 -19.34 -0.44
CA LYS A 223 12.92 -18.57 -1.69
C LYS A 223 13.99 -17.49 -1.53
N ALA A 224 14.11 -16.86 -0.37
CA ALA A 224 15.14 -15.86 -0.11
C ALA A 224 16.56 -16.45 -0.23
N VAL A 225 16.76 -17.67 0.26
CA VAL A 225 18.01 -18.42 0.14
C VAL A 225 18.25 -18.86 -1.30
N GLN A 226 17.22 -19.45 -1.94
CA GLN A 226 17.30 -19.91 -3.34
C GLN A 226 17.64 -18.78 -4.33
N LYS A 227 17.16 -17.56 -4.05
CA LYS A 227 17.47 -16.36 -4.84
C LYS A 227 18.72 -15.62 -4.35
N SER A 228 19.50 -16.23 -3.46
CA SER A 228 20.77 -15.69 -2.93
C SER A 228 20.67 -14.32 -2.25
N TYR A 229 19.50 -13.95 -1.74
CA TYR A 229 19.35 -12.75 -0.91
C TYR A 229 19.84 -12.99 0.52
N VAL A 230 19.75 -14.23 0.99
CA VAL A 230 20.24 -14.66 2.31
C VAL A 230 21.34 -15.69 2.08
N LEU A 231 22.52 -15.40 2.59
CA LEU A 231 23.64 -16.33 2.65
C LEU A 231 23.60 -17.02 4.01
N LEU A 232 23.41 -18.34 4.02
CA LEU A 232 23.39 -19.11 5.26
C LEU A 232 24.82 -19.41 5.72
N PRO A 233 25.10 -19.38 7.04
CA PRO A 233 26.36 -19.87 7.58
C PRO A 233 26.60 -21.34 7.22
N GLU A 234 27.87 -21.75 7.18
CA GLU A 234 28.25 -23.13 6.88
C GLU A 234 27.60 -24.12 7.87
N GLY A 235 27.06 -25.22 7.33
CA GLY A 235 26.37 -26.26 8.10
C GLY A 235 24.92 -25.96 8.49
N VAL A 236 24.38 -24.76 8.17
CA VAL A 236 22.98 -24.42 8.48
C VAL A 236 22.06 -24.87 7.35
N ASP A 237 21.06 -25.68 7.68
CA ASP A 237 20.05 -26.16 6.75
C ASP A 237 19.01 -25.07 6.45
N THR A 238 18.56 -25.03 5.19
CA THR A 238 17.57 -24.04 4.74
C THR A 238 16.23 -24.19 5.47
N ASP A 239 15.81 -25.40 5.82
CA ASP A 239 14.55 -25.64 6.52
C ASP A 239 14.60 -25.16 7.97
N VAL A 240 15.75 -25.32 8.63
CA VAL A 240 15.97 -24.82 10.00
C VAL A 240 15.93 -23.29 9.98
N PHE A 241 16.67 -22.65 9.06
CA PHE A 241 16.59 -21.21 8.84
C PHE A 241 15.14 -20.75 8.58
N ALA A 242 14.44 -21.37 7.64
CA ALA A 242 13.12 -20.93 7.23
C ALA A 242 12.09 -21.04 8.36
N SER A 243 12.18 -22.08 9.19
CA SER A 243 11.34 -22.26 10.38
C SER A 243 11.58 -21.18 11.44
N GLU A 244 12.84 -20.85 11.73
CA GLU A 244 13.20 -19.88 12.77
C GLU A 244 12.89 -18.44 12.34
N TRP A 245 13.14 -18.10 11.08
CA TRP A 245 13.11 -16.71 10.59
C TRP A 245 11.79 -16.27 9.95
N GLN A 246 10.80 -17.15 9.78
CA GLN A 246 9.48 -16.77 9.24
C GLN A 246 8.78 -15.67 10.07
N SER A 247 9.03 -15.65 11.39
CA SER A 247 8.54 -14.61 12.30
C SER A 247 9.09 -13.22 11.95
N SER A 248 10.39 -13.14 11.63
CA SER A 248 11.08 -11.91 11.22
C SER A 248 10.63 -11.43 9.85
N LEU A 249 10.30 -12.34 8.93
CA LEU A 249 9.65 -12.00 7.67
C LEU A 249 8.27 -11.36 7.89
N ARG A 250 7.44 -11.94 8.77
CA ARG A 250 6.11 -11.38 9.12
C ARG A 250 6.23 -10.00 9.75
N GLU A 251 7.20 -9.83 10.64
CA GLU A 251 7.50 -8.56 11.27
C GLU A 251 7.90 -7.51 10.24
N ARG A 252 8.78 -7.86 9.31
CA ARG A 252 9.16 -6.94 8.23
C ARG A 252 7.98 -6.53 7.35
N LEU A 253 7.11 -7.48 6.99
CA LEU A 253 5.89 -7.18 6.24
C LEU A 253 4.96 -6.24 7.03
N ARG A 254 4.86 -6.41 8.36
CA ARG A 254 4.10 -5.50 9.24
C ARG A 254 4.66 -4.08 9.21
N MET A 255 5.98 -3.93 9.36
CA MET A 255 6.64 -2.64 9.28
C MET A 255 6.39 -1.96 7.92
N LEU A 256 6.50 -2.70 6.81
CA LEU A 256 6.24 -2.14 5.48
C LEU A 256 4.78 -1.65 5.34
N ARG A 257 3.79 -2.42 5.79
CA ARG A 257 2.38 -1.99 5.79
C ARG A 257 2.17 -0.70 6.61
N ASN A 258 2.79 -0.61 7.78
CA ASN A 258 2.71 0.58 8.63
C ASN A 258 3.35 1.79 7.96
N ASN A 259 4.49 1.62 7.30
CA ASN A 259 5.16 2.68 6.55
C ASN A 259 4.25 3.20 5.42
N CYS A 260 3.62 2.31 4.67
CA CYS A 260 2.65 2.69 3.63
C CYS A 260 1.49 3.51 4.20
N GLN A 261 0.91 3.06 5.32
CA GLN A 261 -0.18 3.75 6.00
C GLN A 261 0.24 5.12 6.51
N ASN A 262 1.44 5.26 7.07
CA ASN A 262 1.94 6.54 7.59
C ASN A 262 2.22 7.54 6.47
N SER A 263 2.81 7.08 5.36
CA SER A 263 3.05 7.89 4.17
C SER A 263 1.73 8.38 3.55
N ALA A 264 0.76 7.48 3.34
CA ALA A 264 -0.57 7.84 2.83
C ALA A 264 -1.32 8.80 3.78
N LYS A 265 -1.25 8.56 5.09
CA LYS A 265 -1.84 9.42 6.11
C LYS A 265 -1.28 10.84 6.07
N LYS A 266 0.05 11.00 5.97
CA LYS A 266 0.70 12.32 5.95
C LYS A 266 0.16 13.15 4.79
N LYS A 267 0.15 12.57 3.58
CA LYS A 267 -0.39 13.21 2.37
C LYS A 267 -1.87 13.54 2.50
N PHE A 268 -2.68 12.56 2.92
CA PHE A 268 -4.12 12.75 3.09
C PHE A 268 -4.46 13.89 4.05
N ILE A 269 -3.77 13.99 5.20
CA ILE A 269 -4.05 15.06 6.17
C ILE A 269 -3.70 16.44 5.61
N SER A 270 -2.61 16.55 4.82
CA SER A 270 -2.26 17.81 4.13
C SER A 270 -3.35 18.18 3.14
N ASP A 271 -3.66 17.28 2.21
CA ASP A 271 -4.63 17.50 1.13
C ASP A 271 -6.05 17.77 1.68
N TRP A 272 -6.39 17.19 2.85
CA TRP A 272 -7.67 17.43 3.52
C TRP A 272 -7.78 18.86 4.01
N LYS A 273 -6.70 19.42 4.56
CA LYS A 273 -6.67 20.82 5.03
C LYS A 273 -6.76 21.80 3.87
N GLU A 274 -6.20 21.43 2.73
CA GLU A 274 -6.26 22.21 1.48
C GLU A 274 -7.61 22.06 0.76
N GLY A 275 -8.47 21.15 1.20
CA GLY A 275 -9.78 20.90 0.56
C GLY A 275 -9.69 20.16 -0.77
N VAL A 276 -8.57 19.48 -1.05
CA VAL A 276 -8.31 18.74 -2.29
C VAL A 276 -8.86 17.30 -2.21
N VAL A 277 -9.09 16.78 -1.01
CA VAL A 277 -9.62 15.41 -0.82
C VAL A 277 -11.07 15.31 -1.30
N PRO A 278 -11.39 14.36 -2.21
CA PRO A 278 -12.76 14.10 -2.63
C PRO A 278 -13.66 13.67 -1.46
N GLN A 279 -14.84 14.30 -1.31
CA GLN A 279 -15.74 14.08 -0.16
C GLN A 279 -16.15 12.61 0.00
N ASN A 280 -16.40 11.92 -1.12
CA ASN A 280 -16.89 10.54 -1.18
C ASN A 280 -15.81 9.52 -1.55
N LEU A 281 -14.52 9.82 -1.27
CA LEU A 281 -13.37 9.03 -1.69
C LEU A 281 -13.56 7.51 -1.52
N GLU A 282 -13.99 7.05 -0.35
CA GLU A 282 -14.16 5.62 -0.06
C GLU A 282 -15.26 4.96 -0.89
N ALA A 283 -16.46 5.52 -0.84
CA ALA A 283 -17.65 4.96 -1.49
C ALA A 283 -17.48 4.93 -3.02
N SER A 284 -16.87 5.98 -3.59
CA SER A 284 -16.61 6.11 -5.02
C SER A 284 -15.58 5.11 -5.53
N LEU A 285 -14.53 4.80 -4.76
CA LEU A 285 -13.45 3.91 -5.17
C LEU A 285 -13.87 2.43 -5.17
N VAL A 286 -14.52 1.96 -4.11
CA VAL A 286 -14.82 0.53 -3.94
C VAL A 286 -15.91 0.07 -4.92
N THR A 287 -16.93 0.90 -5.14
CA THR A 287 -18.11 0.49 -5.92
C THR A 287 -17.85 0.49 -7.44
N ASN A 288 -17.04 1.43 -7.92
CA ASN A 288 -16.87 1.69 -9.36
C ASN A 288 -15.42 1.52 -9.83
N TYR A 289 -14.64 0.70 -9.12
CA TYR A 289 -13.20 0.59 -9.36
C TYR A 289 -12.86 0.29 -10.83
N ARG A 290 -12.11 1.20 -11.47
CA ARG A 290 -11.70 1.16 -12.88
C ARG A 290 -12.84 1.14 -13.92
N ASP A 291 -14.10 1.34 -13.53
CA ASP A 291 -15.24 1.47 -14.46
C ASP A 291 -15.60 2.96 -14.59
N TYR A 292 -14.74 3.73 -15.25
CA TYR A 292 -14.93 5.18 -15.43
C TYR A 292 -15.04 5.59 -16.90
N ALA A 293 -14.49 4.77 -17.79
CA ALA A 293 -14.47 5.05 -19.22
C ALA A 293 -15.69 4.46 -19.94
N ASP A 294 -16.21 5.18 -20.94
CA ASP A 294 -17.15 4.63 -21.91
C ASP A 294 -16.44 3.82 -23.01
N ASP A 295 -17.23 3.35 -23.97
CA ASP A 295 -16.73 2.61 -25.13
C ASP A 295 -15.88 3.48 -26.07
N ASP A 296 -16.01 4.81 -26.01
CA ASP A 296 -15.22 5.76 -26.79
C ASP A 296 -13.91 6.15 -26.10
N GLY A 297 -13.66 5.69 -24.88
CA GLY A 297 -12.48 6.04 -24.11
C GLY A 297 -12.55 7.46 -23.55
N LYS A 298 -13.75 7.96 -23.23
CA LYS A 298 -13.99 9.18 -22.48
C LYS A 298 -14.50 8.85 -21.07
N VAL A 299 -14.27 9.74 -20.12
CA VAL A 299 -14.84 9.62 -18.79
C VAL A 299 -16.35 9.81 -18.87
N ARG A 300 -17.12 8.88 -18.31
CA ARG A 300 -18.58 8.97 -18.27
C ARG A 300 -19.00 10.15 -17.40
N ASP A 301 -19.90 11.01 -17.90
CA ASP A 301 -20.35 12.22 -17.18
C ASP A 301 -20.92 11.90 -15.79
N ASN A 302 -21.70 10.82 -15.67
CA ASN A 302 -22.29 10.38 -14.41
C ASN A 302 -21.29 9.72 -13.44
N ARG A 303 -20.01 9.64 -13.81
CA ARG A 303 -18.93 9.05 -13.00
C ARG A 303 -17.74 9.97 -12.81
N LYS A 304 -17.86 11.25 -13.17
CA LYS A 304 -16.77 12.23 -13.04
C LYS A 304 -16.23 12.30 -11.61
N ASP A 305 -17.09 12.45 -10.61
CA ASP A 305 -16.68 12.49 -9.19
C ASP A 305 -15.95 11.21 -8.75
N ASN A 306 -16.33 10.06 -9.32
CA ASN A 306 -15.69 8.78 -9.01
C ASN A 306 -14.33 8.65 -9.70
N TYR A 307 -14.21 9.20 -10.91
CA TYR A 307 -12.94 9.32 -11.61
C TYR A 307 -11.98 10.27 -10.90
N ASP A 308 -12.45 11.42 -10.40
CA ASP A 308 -11.64 12.35 -9.61
C ASP A 308 -11.16 11.70 -8.30
N SER A 309 -12.03 10.91 -7.65
CA SER A 309 -11.66 10.07 -6.50
C SER A 309 -10.58 9.04 -6.86
N PHE A 310 -10.67 8.45 -8.05
CA PHE A 310 -9.68 7.51 -8.56
C PHE A 310 -8.35 8.18 -8.91
N LEU A 311 -8.38 9.37 -9.52
CA LEU A 311 -7.18 10.19 -9.78
C LEU A 311 -6.46 10.55 -8.48
N TYR A 312 -7.20 11.00 -7.47
CA TYR A 312 -6.63 11.27 -6.14
C TYR A 312 -6.01 10.00 -5.54
N PHE A 313 -6.67 8.85 -5.66
CA PHE A 313 -6.15 7.57 -5.17
C PHE A 313 -4.83 7.18 -5.83
N ILE A 314 -4.72 7.27 -7.16
CA ILE A 314 -3.50 6.89 -7.89
C ILE A 314 -2.35 7.89 -7.69
N ASP A 315 -2.65 9.15 -7.41
CA ASP A 315 -1.66 10.20 -7.21
C ASP A 315 -1.11 10.22 -5.78
N ARG A 316 -2.01 10.15 -4.80
CA ARG A 316 -1.66 10.42 -3.39
C ARG A 316 -1.49 9.15 -2.57
N ILE A 317 -2.40 8.19 -2.72
CA ILE A 317 -2.46 7.01 -1.85
C ILE A 317 -1.63 5.85 -2.40
N LEU A 318 -1.86 5.45 -3.65
CA LEU A 318 -1.25 4.26 -4.23
C LEU A 318 0.30 4.32 -4.30
N PRO A 319 0.95 5.46 -4.60
CA PRO A 319 2.40 5.55 -4.55
C PRO A 319 2.97 5.28 -3.15
N SER A 320 2.20 5.50 -2.09
CA SER A 320 2.61 5.21 -0.71
C SER A 320 2.76 3.70 -0.44
N VAL A 321 2.18 2.83 -1.27
CA VAL A 321 2.29 1.37 -1.11
C VAL A 321 3.70 0.86 -1.44
N ASN A 322 4.39 1.46 -2.41
CA ASN A 322 5.72 1.00 -2.82
C ASN A 322 6.52 2.05 -3.59
N ALA A 323 6.63 3.26 -3.03
CA ALA A 323 7.24 4.42 -3.70
C ALA A 323 8.65 4.12 -4.24
N ASP A 324 9.49 3.49 -3.41
CA ASP A 324 10.90 3.20 -3.72
C ASP A 324 11.07 2.30 -4.95
N VAL A 325 10.10 1.40 -5.20
CA VAL A 325 10.18 0.43 -6.27
C VAL A 325 9.47 0.91 -7.53
N THR A 326 8.30 1.53 -7.39
CA THR A 326 7.50 1.90 -8.58
C THR A 326 7.95 3.21 -9.20
N LYS A 327 8.54 4.12 -8.39
CA LYS A 327 8.94 5.47 -8.79
C LYS A 327 7.87 6.18 -9.63
N TYR A 328 6.60 5.96 -9.27
CA TYR A 328 5.45 6.44 -10.04
C TYR A 328 5.12 7.91 -9.69
N TYR A 329 6.04 8.80 -10.04
CA TYR A 329 5.97 10.25 -9.84
C TYR A 329 6.59 11.00 -11.03
N GLY A 330 6.26 12.29 -11.17
CA GLY A 330 6.74 13.11 -12.30
C GLY A 330 6.44 12.46 -13.66
N ASP A 331 7.44 12.49 -14.54
CA ASP A 331 7.33 12.01 -15.92
C ASP A 331 7.00 10.52 -16.06
N ALA A 332 7.33 9.71 -15.05
CA ALA A 332 7.07 8.28 -15.06
C ALA A 332 5.57 7.97 -15.30
N ARG A 333 4.68 8.81 -14.75
CA ARG A 333 3.22 8.67 -14.90
C ARG A 333 2.72 8.98 -16.31
N CYS A 334 3.52 9.70 -17.09
CA CYS A 334 3.25 10.01 -18.49
C CYS A 334 3.81 8.94 -19.43
N GLN A 335 4.72 8.08 -18.97
CA GLN A 335 5.46 7.14 -19.81
C GLN A 335 4.91 5.71 -19.78
N PHE A 336 4.46 5.22 -18.62
CA PHE A 336 3.96 3.86 -18.49
C PHE A 336 2.65 3.77 -17.73
N GLY A 337 1.78 2.87 -18.18
CA GLY A 337 0.46 2.65 -17.59
C GLY A 337 0.51 2.11 -16.17
N LEU A 338 -0.56 2.37 -15.41
CA LEU A 338 -0.69 1.98 -14.01
C LEU A 338 -0.42 0.49 -13.77
N SER A 339 -0.88 -0.36 -14.69
CA SER A 339 -0.67 -1.82 -14.63
C SER A 339 0.80 -2.25 -14.68
N ASN A 340 1.70 -1.44 -15.24
CA ASN A 340 3.13 -1.73 -15.27
C ASN A 340 3.80 -1.32 -13.96
N ALA A 341 3.34 -0.23 -13.37
CA ALA A 341 3.88 0.31 -12.11
C ALA A 341 3.45 -0.53 -10.90
N PHE A 342 2.16 -0.87 -10.81
CA PHE A 342 1.57 -1.48 -9.63
C PHE A 342 1.04 -2.89 -9.91
N THR A 343 1.22 -3.78 -8.93
CA THR A 343 0.63 -5.11 -8.97
C THR A 343 -0.83 -5.08 -8.51
N VAL A 344 -1.59 -6.13 -8.82
CA VAL A 344 -2.96 -6.33 -8.32
C VAL A 344 -3.02 -6.19 -6.79
N THR A 345 -2.02 -6.74 -6.10
CA THR A 345 -1.90 -6.73 -4.65
C THR A 345 -1.52 -5.37 -4.08
N ASP A 346 -0.81 -4.53 -4.84
CA ASP A 346 -0.55 -3.14 -4.44
C ASP A 346 -1.82 -2.30 -4.50
N GLU A 347 -2.56 -2.40 -5.61
CA GLU A 347 -3.85 -1.72 -5.81
C GLU A 347 -4.88 -2.14 -4.75
N ALA A 348 -5.03 -3.43 -4.51
CA ALA A 348 -5.94 -3.96 -3.50
C ALA A 348 -5.58 -3.52 -2.08
N PHE A 349 -4.29 -3.45 -1.75
CA PHE A 349 -3.84 -2.96 -0.45
C PHE A 349 -4.06 -1.45 -0.31
N GLY A 350 -3.85 -0.68 -1.38
CA GLY A 350 -4.20 0.74 -1.42
C GLY A 350 -5.68 0.98 -1.11
N LEU A 351 -6.57 0.24 -1.78
CA LEU A 351 -8.02 0.31 -1.54
C LEU A 351 -8.37 -0.06 -0.10
N LEU A 352 -7.78 -1.13 0.42
CA LEU A 352 -7.98 -1.56 1.80
C LEU A 352 -7.54 -0.49 2.80
N MET A 353 -6.44 0.23 2.55
CA MET A 353 -6.00 1.33 3.41
C MET A 353 -7.04 2.46 3.44
N VAL A 354 -7.61 2.84 2.29
CA VAL A 354 -8.67 3.85 2.24
C VAL A 354 -9.88 3.37 3.03
N GLU A 355 -10.40 2.18 2.76
CA GLU A 355 -11.56 1.60 3.45
C GLU A 355 -11.34 1.51 4.97
N ASN A 356 -10.11 1.14 5.38
CA ASN A 356 -9.78 0.93 6.79
C ASN A 356 -9.57 2.24 7.57
N TYR A 357 -8.98 3.26 6.95
CA TYR A 357 -8.42 4.41 7.67
C TYR A 357 -8.98 5.77 7.28
N VAL A 358 -9.72 5.93 6.18
CA VAL A 358 -10.14 7.26 5.70
C VAL A 358 -10.93 8.05 6.74
N GLU A 359 -11.92 7.44 7.40
CA GLU A 359 -12.72 8.12 8.43
C GLU A 359 -11.87 8.52 9.65
N ARG A 360 -10.89 7.69 9.99
CA ARG A 360 -9.90 8.02 11.01
C ARG A 360 -9.07 9.22 10.56
N TRP A 361 -8.53 9.22 9.34
CA TRP A 361 -7.72 10.32 8.83
C TRP A 361 -8.50 11.63 8.76
N LYS A 362 -9.79 11.60 8.36
CA LYS A 362 -10.69 12.76 8.40
C LYS A 362 -10.85 13.30 9.82
N ALA A 363 -11.07 12.44 10.80
CA ALA A 363 -11.17 12.86 12.20
C ALA A 363 -9.86 13.48 12.69
N LEU A 364 -8.71 12.88 12.35
CA LEU A 364 -7.39 13.43 12.69
C LEU A 364 -7.18 14.81 12.06
N ALA A 365 -7.56 14.99 10.80
CA ALA A 365 -7.39 16.28 10.12
C ALA A 365 -8.28 17.37 10.71
N LYS A 366 -9.48 17.03 11.21
CA LYS A 366 -10.39 17.95 11.92
C LYS A 366 -9.92 18.29 13.33
N GLU A 367 -9.40 17.30 14.06
CA GLU A 367 -8.96 17.44 15.45
C GLU A 367 -7.55 18.04 15.60
N TRP A 368 -6.86 18.32 14.50
CA TRP A 368 -5.56 18.98 14.48
C TRP A 368 -5.63 20.50 14.17
N PRO A 369 -6.40 21.33 14.91
CA PRO A 369 -6.11 22.75 14.98
C PRO A 369 -5.05 23.01 16.06
N SER A 370 -4.21 24.00 15.77
CA SER A 370 -2.94 24.44 16.36
C SER A 370 -2.90 24.76 17.87
N SER A 371 -3.51 23.97 18.77
CA SER A 371 -3.38 24.24 20.20
C SER A 371 -2.07 23.66 20.76
N ASP A 372 -1.10 24.54 21.03
CA ASP A 372 0.22 24.22 21.60
C ASP A 372 0.20 23.85 23.10
N THR A 373 -0.97 23.72 23.73
CA THR A 373 -1.03 23.37 25.16
C THR A 373 -0.76 21.88 25.38
N THR A 374 0.26 21.59 26.19
CA THR A 374 0.77 20.25 26.51
C THR A 374 -0.26 19.32 27.18
N GLU A 375 -1.18 19.85 27.98
CA GLU A 375 -2.22 19.04 28.66
C GLU A 375 -3.29 18.50 27.69
N ASP A 376 -3.61 19.25 26.64
CA ASP A 376 -4.65 18.86 25.67
C ASP A 376 -4.13 17.74 24.73
N GLN A 377 -2.81 17.62 24.57
CA GLN A 377 -2.20 16.56 23.77
C GLN A 377 -2.46 15.15 24.34
N GLY A 378 -2.53 15.00 25.67
CA GLY A 378 -2.76 13.70 26.32
C GLY A 378 -4.16 13.15 26.06
N LEU A 379 -5.18 14.01 26.19
CA LEU A 379 -6.57 13.66 25.92
C LEU A 379 -6.82 13.42 24.43
N LYS A 380 -6.20 14.23 23.55
CA LYS A 380 -6.21 14.03 22.09
C LYS A 380 -5.63 12.69 21.69
N ARG A 381 -4.46 12.31 22.22
CA ARG A 381 -3.84 10.99 21.98
C ARG A 381 -4.77 9.85 22.40
N LYS A 382 -5.48 9.99 23.54
CA LYS A 382 -6.42 8.96 24.02
C LYS A 382 -7.65 8.84 23.13
N ARG A 383 -8.24 9.95 22.67
CA ARG A 383 -9.35 9.94 21.69
C ARG A 383 -8.90 9.39 20.33
N MET A 384 -7.73 9.79 19.82
CA MET A 384 -7.18 9.27 18.57
C MET A 384 -6.90 7.75 18.59
N ARG A 385 -6.62 7.18 19.77
CA ARG A 385 -6.50 5.72 19.94
C ARG A 385 -7.86 5.02 19.90
N SER A 386 -8.94 5.71 20.29
CA SER A 386 -10.30 5.14 20.24
C SER A 386 -10.86 5.04 18.81
N LEU A 387 -10.37 5.90 17.90
CA LEU A 387 -10.66 5.80 16.46
C LEU A 387 -9.75 4.73 15.84
N GLY A 388 -10.02 3.46 16.15
CA GLY A 388 -9.35 2.31 15.54
C GLY A 388 -9.60 2.24 14.03
N GLY A 389 -8.73 1.54 13.30
CA GLY A 389 -9.06 1.13 11.93
C GLY A 389 -10.14 0.05 11.96
N ARG A 390 -10.97 -0.06 10.92
CA ARG A 390 -12.03 -1.08 10.82
C ARG A 390 -11.54 -2.52 11.01
N TYR A 391 -10.33 -2.80 10.52
CA TYR A 391 -9.70 -4.12 10.45
C TYR A 391 -8.37 -4.19 11.22
N THR A 392 -8.02 -3.13 11.94
CA THR A 392 -6.78 -3.05 12.72
C THR A 392 -7.11 -2.53 14.11
N GLY A 393 -7.11 -3.42 15.09
CA GLY A 393 -7.30 -3.07 16.50
C GLY A 393 -5.99 -2.66 17.16
N SER A 394 -6.07 -1.88 18.25
CA SER A 394 -5.02 -1.91 19.26
C SER A 394 -5.51 -2.81 20.39
N GLU A 395 -5.15 -4.09 20.38
CA GLU A 395 -5.36 -4.90 21.58
C GLU A 395 -4.40 -4.38 22.66
N LYS A 396 -4.97 -3.90 23.77
CA LYS A 396 -4.25 -3.63 25.03
C LYS A 396 -3.18 -2.52 24.97
N GLY A 397 -3.40 -1.47 24.17
CA GLY A 397 -2.56 -0.27 24.21
C GLY A 397 -1.16 -0.41 23.60
N MET A 398 -0.78 -1.60 23.15
CA MET A 398 0.32 -1.78 22.20
C MET A 398 -0.20 -1.57 20.79
N VAL A 399 0.52 -0.78 19.99
CA VAL A 399 0.31 -0.56 18.54
C VAL A 399 0.59 -1.85 17.74
N ALA A 400 0.71 -2.99 18.42
CA ALA A 400 1.09 -4.29 17.87
C ALA A 400 -0.07 -5.08 17.26
N GLY A 401 -1.31 -4.58 17.35
CA GLY A 401 -2.45 -5.27 16.74
C GLY A 401 -2.28 -5.35 15.23
N GLY A 402 -2.13 -6.59 14.74
CA GLY A 402 -2.08 -6.86 13.31
C GLY A 402 -3.41 -6.59 12.62
N TRP A 403 -3.47 -6.93 11.34
CA TRP A 403 -4.73 -6.99 10.62
C TRP A 403 -5.52 -8.19 11.11
N ASP A 404 -6.79 -7.99 11.44
CA ASP A 404 -7.66 -9.11 11.82
C ASP A 404 -8.02 -9.97 10.59
N ASN A 405 -8.66 -11.11 10.86
CA ASN A 405 -9.10 -12.03 9.80
C ASN A 405 -10.12 -11.36 8.86
N GLY A 406 -10.91 -10.40 9.34
CA GLY A 406 -11.84 -9.63 8.52
C GLY A 406 -11.12 -8.80 7.47
N GLY A 407 -10.06 -8.08 7.85
CA GLY A 407 -9.21 -7.31 6.95
C GLY A 407 -8.47 -8.17 5.94
N ILE A 408 -7.99 -9.34 6.37
CA ILE A 408 -7.34 -10.29 5.47
C ILE A 408 -8.34 -10.84 4.43
N ASN A 409 -9.55 -11.19 4.84
CA ASN A 409 -10.60 -11.64 3.94
C ASN A 409 -11.00 -10.52 2.97
N ARG A 410 -11.19 -9.30 3.48
CA ARG A 410 -11.50 -8.12 2.68
C ARG A 410 -10.41 -7.80 1.66
N PHE A 411 -9.14 -7.93 2.04
CA PHE A 411 -8.03 -7.81 1.10
C PHE A 411 -8.13 -8.82 -0.05
N ASN A 412 -8.45 -10.08 0.23
CA ASN A 412 -8.58 -11.11 -0.79
C ASN A 412 -9.74 -10.82 -1.75
N GLU A 413 -10.87 -10.32 -1.25
CA GLU A 413 -12.00 -9.85 -2.07
C GLU A 413 -11.58 -8.70 -2.99
N LEU A 414 -10.92 -7.67 -2.44
CA LEU A 414 -10.42 -6.53 -3.20
C LEU A 414 -9.40 -6.98 -4.26
N ALA A 415 -8.51 -7.92 -3.95
CA ALA A 415 -7.55 -8.46 -4.91
C ALA A 415 -8.24 -9.20 -6.07
N GLN A 416 -9.32 -9.94 -5.80
CA GLN A 416 -10.13 -10.58 -6.85
C GLN A 416 -10.88 -9.55 -7.70
N MET A 417 -11.44 -8.51 -7.08
CA MET A 417 -12.09 -7.39 -7.77
C MET A 417 -11.11 -6.68 -8.71
N VAL A 418 -9.93 -6.28 -8.22
CA VAL A 418 -8.88 -5.64 -9.02
C VAL A 418 -8.40 -6.56 -10.14
N SER A 419 -8.19 -7.85 -9.86
CA SER A 419 -7.81 -8.84 -10.88
C SER A 419 -8.84 -8.92 -12.00
N THR A 420 -10.13 -8.96 -11.64
CA THR A 420 -11.23 -9.01 -12.60
C THR A 420 -11.30 -7.74 -13.45
N ALA A 421 -11.14 -6.57 -12.84
CA ALA A 421 -11.07 -5.30 -13.56
C ALA A 421 -9.90 -5.28 -14.57
N ARG A 422 -8.70 -5.73 -14.16
CA ARG A 422 -7.51 -5.77 -15.04
C ARG A 422 -7.59 -6.79 -16.17
N LYS A 423 -8.41 -7.86 -16.03
CA LYS A 423 -8.64 -8.83 -17.12
C LYS A 423 -9.38 -8.23 -18.30
N LYS A 424 -10.13 -7.14 -18.10
CA LYS A 424 -10.76 -6.39 -19.18
C LYS A 424 -9.74 -5.51 -19.90
N LEU A 425 -8.87 -6.14 -20.70
CA LEU A 425 -7.69 -5.49 -21.27
C LEU A 425 -7.99 -4.23 -22.10
N VAL A 426 -9.07 -4.25 -22.88
CA VAL A 426 -9.46 -3.11 -23.73
C VAL A 426 -9.88 -1.93 -22.86
N GLU A 427 -10.78 -2.15 -21.90
CA GLU A 427 -11.22 -1.13 -20.93
C GLU A 427 -10.04 -0.59 -20.11
N THR A 428 -9.16 -1.49 -19.64
CA THR A 428 -7.97 -1.13 -18.86
C THR A 428 -7.03 -0.22 -19.64
N ARG A 429 -6.73 -0.55 -20.90
CA ARG A 429 -5.86 0.28 -21.74
C ARG A 429 -6.48 1.65 -22.04
N LYS A 430 -7.79 1.69 -22.31
CA LYS A 430 -8.50 2.97 -22.50
C LYS A 430 -8.37 3.84 -21.27
N LEU A 431 -8.70 3.31 -20.09
CA LEU A 431 -8.57 4.03 -18.83
C LEU A 431 -7.14 4.49 -18.56
N GLU A 432 -6.13 3.65 -18.79
CA GLU A 432 -4.73 4.03 -18.61
C GLU A 432 -4.30 5.14 -19.57
N ASN A 433 -4.78 5.14 -20.82
CA ASN A 433 -4.52 6.22 -21.77
C ASN A 433 -5.17 7.54 -21.33
N ILE A 434 -6.40 7.49 -20.81
CA ILE A 434 -7.10 8.64 -20.23
C ILE A 434 -6.24 9.23 -19.10
N ILE A 435 -5.80 8.40 -18.16
CA ILE A 435 -4.93 8.82 -17.04
C ILE A 435 -3.60 9.40 -17.53
N MET A 436 -2.92 8.76 -18.49
CA MET A 436 -1.66 9.30 -19.01
C MET A 436 -1.87 10.64 -19.71
N ASN A 437 -2.97 10.80 -20.45
CA ASN A 437 -3.32 12.07 -21.10
C ASN A 437 -3.69 13.15 -20.08
N HIS A 438 -4.31 12.78 -18.95
CA HIS A 438 -4.51 13.65 -17.80
C HIS A 438 -3.19 14.27 -17.34
N TRP A 439 -2.19 13.43 -17.03
CA TRP A 439 -0.88 13.89 -16.54
C TRP A 439 -0.08 14.66 -17.59
N ARG A 440 -0.26 14.37 -18.88
CA ARG A 440 0.33 15.14 -19.98
C ARG A 440 -0.34 16.49 -20.21
N GLY A 441 -1.42 16.81 -19.51
CA GLY A 441 -2.22 18.02 -19.74
C GLY A 441 -2.89 18.05 -21.13
N LEU A 442 -3.17 16.87 -21.70
CA LEU A 442 -3.90 16.73 -22.97
C LEU A 442 -5.42 16.62 -22.73
N GLU A 443 -5.81 16.32 -21.50
CA GLU A 443 -7.19 16.26 -21.05
C GLU A 443 -7.68 17.66 -20.69
N GLY A 444 -8.55 18.24 -21.52
CA GLY A 444 -9.20 19.53 -21.22
C GLY A 444 -9.03 20.63 -22.27
N ASP A 445 -8.09 20.50 -23.21
CA ASP A 445 -7.80 21.59 -24.16
C ASP A 445 -7.47 21.09 -25.57
N SER A 446 -7.71 19.81 -25.86
CA SER A 446 -7.30 19.20 -27.13
C SER A 446 -7.88 19.89 -28.37
N GLU A 447 -9.02 20.57 -28.27
CA GLU A 447 -9.59 21.32 -29.40
C GLU A 447 -8.96 22.71 -29.53
N GLN A 448 -8.71 23.41 -28.43
CA GLN A 448 -8.09 24.74 -28.42
C GLN A 448 -6.57 24.67 -28.68
N ARG A 449 -5.90 23.65 -28.15
CA ARG A 449 -4.51 23.29 -28.45
C ARG A 449 -4.34 22.66 -29.83
N ARG A 450 -5.27 21.82 -30.35
CA ARG A 450 -5.24 21.44 -31.78
C ARG A 450 -5.47 22.65 -32.68
N LYS A 451 -6.37 23.57 -32.32
CA LYS A 451 -6.59 24.81 -33.08
C LYS A 451 -5.34 25.68 -33.08
N LYS A 452 -4.68 25.88 -31.93
CA LYS A 452 -3.39 26.60 -31.84
C LYS A 452 -2.25 25.89 -32.57
N ALA A 453 -2.12 24.58 -32.45
CA ALA A 453 -1.09 23.80 -33.15
C ALA A 453 -1.32 23.80 -34.67
N LYS A 454 -2.58 23.72 -35.14
CA LYS A 454 -2.92 23.89 -36.55
C LYS A 454 -2.68 25.31 -37.04
N GLN A 455 -2.99 26.34 -36.24
CA GLN A 455 -2.68 27.73 -36.57
C GLN A 455 -1.18 27.94 -36.73
N HIS A 456 -0.35 27.42 -35.82
CA HIS A 456 1.10 27.54 -35.92
C HIS A 456 1.68 26.86 -37.17
N ILE A 457 1.11 25.73 -37.60
CA ILE A 457 1.51 25.06 -38.84
C ILE A 457 1.08 25.90 -40.05
N VAL A 458 -0.12 26.49 -40.06
CA VAL A 458 -0.59 27.31 -41.18
C VAL A 458 0.25 28.59 -41.34
N THR A 459 0.56 29.30 -40.25
CA THR A 459 1.44 30.49 -40.31
C THR A 459 2.86 30.16 -40.77
N ALA A 460 3.37 28.96 -40.48
CA ALA A 460 4.71 28.57 -40.92
C ALA A 460 4.82 28.31 -42.43
N TYR A 461 3.70 28.15 -43.15
CA TYR A 461 3.69 28.02 -44.61
C TYR A 461 3.29 29.31 -45.33
N GLU A 462 2.71 30.29 -44.64
CA GLU A 462 2.39 31.61 -45.24
C GLU A 462 3.63 32.52 -45.30
N ASP A 463 4.64 32.28 -44.46
CA ASP A 463 5.90 33.06 -44.43
C ASP A 463 6.96 32.55 -45.45
N GLU A 464 6.68 31.50 -46.23
CA GLU A 464 7.61 30.98 -47.27
C GLU A 464 7.26 31.43 -48.70
N ASP A 465 6.13 32.14 -48.90
CA ASP A 465 5.63 32.59 -50.21
C ASP A 465 5.67 34.14 -50.42
N GLU A 466 6.28 34.90 -49.48
CA GLU A 466 6.69 36.32 -49.67
C GLU A 466 8.20 36.43 -49.87
#